data_AF-A0A9E5HVN9-F1
#
_entry.id   AF-A0A9E5HVN9-F1
#
_cell.length_a   1.000
_cell.length_b   1.000
_cell.length_c   1.000
_cell.angle_alpha   90.00
_cell.angle_beta   90.00
_cell.angle_gamma   90.00
#
_symmetry.space_group_name_H-M   'P 1'
#
loop_
_entity.id
_entity.type
_entity.pdbx_description
1 polymer ?
#
loop_
_entity_poly.entity_id
_entity_poly.type
_entity_poly.pdbx_seq_one_letter_code
_entity_poly.pdbx_strand_id
1 'polypeptide(L)'
;MANKSDNPADPFKKALAEATKVLANNPELTVNYTVDPSGISGDSIRLPQISRRMSREEVLIARGTSDALALYHRYHDDKTHARYAPEGGGIAQEIYEAMETARCEALGARDMPGTAGNIDAKIGAEADRLGFNELTDKSDAPLAAAAGYLIRNLATGRELPAGAQNVLNLWREFLETQTGNTIENVSGQLEDQSQFAKLARQVITDLGYGDQLGNDPDDINEDEEEQYQDETDDDNDPDSSGDEDSQEEDSEANPEQSQEEQQDAGQASVALEDETSDDMSEETELPEGESPIEPPAPQPISEADPNYKVFKSDYDEEVHAEELAEPVELERLRAYLDQQLEPLKGAVSRLANKLQRRLQAQQNRSWLFDLEEGILDAGRLARVVANPTTPLSFKMEQDTEFRDTVVTLLLDNSGSM
;
A
#
# COMPACT_ATOMS: atom_id res chain seq x y z
N MET A 1 -22.00 -29.30 -18.75
CA MET A 1 -22.85 -28.52 -17.82
C MET A 1 -21.93 -28.06 -16.71
N ALA A 2 -21.67 -26.77 -16.59
CA ALA A 2 -20.74 -26.25 -15.57
C ALA A 2 -21.29 -26.57 -14.17
N ASN A 3 -20.46 -27.17 -13.32
CA ASN A 3 -20.78 -27.43 -11.93
C ASN A 3 -21.22 -26.12 -11.27
N LYS A 4 -22.52 -26.03 -10.94
CA LYS A 4 -23.03 -24.96 -10.09
C LYS A 4 -22.27 -25.07 -8.76
N SER A 5 -21.46 -24.06 -8.45
CA SER A 5 -20.86 -23.95 -7.13
C SER A 5 -21.97 -24.03 -6.08
N ASP A 6 -21.91 -25.04 -5.22
CA ASP A 6 -22.86 -25.27 -4.13
C ASP A 6 -22.49 -24.44 -2.89
N ASN A 7 -21.91 -23.25 -3.12
CA ASN A 7 -21.58 -22.32 -2.06
C ASN A 7 -22.80 -21.46 -1.74
N PRO A 8 -23.36 -21.55 -0.51
CA PRO A 8 -24.52 -20.76 -0.12
C PRO A 8 -24.27 -19.24 -0.17
N ALA A 9 -23.01 -18.80 -0.16
CA ALA A 9 -22.64 -17.40 -0.26
C ALA A 9 -22.76 -16.82 -1.68
N ASP A 10 -22.76 -17.65 -2.74
CA ASP A 10 -22.70 -17.16 -4.12
C ASP A 10 -23.95 -16.37 -4.55
N PRO A 11 -25.19 -16.80 -4.22
CA PRO A 11 -26.38 -15.98 -4.49
C PRO A 11 -26.35 -14.64 -3.76
N PHE A 12 -25.83 -14.61 -2.54
CA PHE A 12 -25.70 -13.39 -1.75
C PHE A 12 -24.64 -12.45 -2.34
N LYS A 13 -23.45 -12.96 -2.68
CA LYS A 13 -22.40 -12.21 -3.37
C LYS A 13 -22.94 -11.61 -4.66
N LYS A 14 -23.63 -12.40 -5.49
CA LYS A 14 -24.25 -11.89 -6.71
C LYS A 14 -25.25 -10.75 -6.44
N ALA A 15 -26.14 -10.93 -5.47
CA ALA A 15 -27.12 -9.89 -5.12
C ALA A 15 -26.46 -8.62 -4.57
N LEU A 16 -25.42 -8.77 -3.74
CA LEU A 16 -24.67 -7.66 -3.17
C LEU A 16 -23.92 -6.88 -4.26
N ALA A 17 -23.30 -7.58 -5.22
CA ALA A 17 -22.64 -6.95 -6.35
C ALA A 17 -23.62 -6.10 -7.17
N GLU A 18 -24.77 -6.65 -7.57
CA GLU A 18 -25.79 -5.89 -8.32
C GLU A 18 -26.32 -4.70 -7.52
N ALA A 19 -26.56 -4.86 -6.22
CA ALA A 19 -26.96 -3.75 -5.36
C ALA A 19 -25.88 -2.65 -5.28
N THR A 20 -24.60 -3.04 -5.19
CA THR A 20 -23.46 -2.10 -5.19
C THR A 20 -23.46 -1.25 -6.46
N LYS A 21 -23.61 -1.88 -7.63
CA LYS A 21 -23.63 -1.19 -8.94
C LYS A 21 -24.78 -0.18 -9.02
N VAL A 22 -25.96 -0.57 -8.55
CA VAL A 22 -27.16 0.30 -8.53
C VAL A 22 -26.96 1.47 -7.57
N LEU A 23 -26.43 1.22 -6.37
CA LEU A 23 -26.13 2.26 -5.39
C LEU A 23 -25.11 3.26 -5.93
N ALA A 24 -24.04 2.77 -6.56
CA ALA A 24 -22.99 3.55 -7.19
C ALA A 24 -23.45 4.31 -8.45
N ASN A 25 -24.64 4.02 -8.96
CA ASN A 25 -25.16 4.53 -10.23
C ASN A 25 -24.23 4.24 -11.44
N ASN A 26 -23.55 3.09 -11.42
CA ASN A 26 -22.65 2.66 -12.49
C ASN A 26 -22.87 1.16 -12.80
N PRO A 27 -23.56 0.82 -13.92
CA PRO A 27 -23.84 -0.57 -14.28
C PRO A 27 -22.61 -1.35 -14.75
N GLU A 28 -21.61 -0.66 -15.29
CA GLU A 28 -20.35 -1.24 -15.79
C GLU A 28 -19.34 -1.50 -14.67
N LEU A 29 -19.62 -1.00 -13.46
CA LEU A 29 -18.76 -1.16 -12.30
C LEU A 29 -18.46 -2.64 -12.02
N THR A 30 -17.18 -2.97 -11.89
CA THR A 30 -16.74 -4.32 -11.58
C THR A 30 -16.69 -4.52 -10.07
N VAL A 31 -17.31 -5.59 -9.57
CA VAL A 31 -17.31 -5.91 -8.13
C VAL A 31 -16.58 -7.24 -7.93
N ASN A 32 -15.50 -7.18 -7.16
CA ASN A 32 -14.66 -8.31 -6.83
C ASN A 32 -14.68 -8.56 -5.32
N TYR A 33 -14.48 -9.81 -4.91
CA TYR A 33 -14.37 -10.20 -3.50
C TYR A 33 -12.93 -10.56 -3.18
N THR A 34 -12.36 -9.97 -2.12
CA THR A 34 -10.97 -10.21 -1.71
C THR A 34 -10.84 -10.40 -0.20
N VAL A 35 -9.75 -11.06 0.20
CA VAL A 35 -9.31 -11.17 1.60
C VAL A 35 -8.53 -9.91 2.01
N ASP A 36 -7.95 -9.22 1.02
CA ASP A 36 -7.23 -7.96 1.20
C ASP A 36 -8.15 -6.80 1.67
N PRO A 37 -7.58 -5.66 2.11
CA PRO A 37 -8.35 -4.48 2.41
C PRO A 37 -9.29 -4.07 1.26
N SER A 38 -10.56 -3.84 1.63
CA SER A 38 -11.58 -3.37 0.71
C SER A 38 -11.29 -1.95 0.23
N GLY A 39 -11.73 -1.61 -0.97
CA GLY A 39 -11.47 -0.29 -1.54
C GLY A 39 -11.93 -0.15 -2.99
N ILE A 40 -11.70 1.04 -3.54
CA ILE A 40 -12.04 1.40 -4.91
C ILE A 40 -10.74 1.53 -5.72
N SER A 41 -10.77 1.12 -6.98
CA SER A 41 -9.67 1.29 -7.92
C SER A 41 -10.24 1.50 -9.31
N GLY A 42 -10.33 2.76 -9.75
CA GLY A 42 -11.07 3.13 -10.95
C GLY A 42 -12.50 2.59 -10.91
N ASP A 43 -12.95 1.95 -12.00
CA ASP A 43 -14.26 1.31 -12.10
C ASP A 43 -14.36 -0.08 -11.45
N SER A 44 -13.54 -0.35 -10.43
CA SER A 44 -13.52 -1.63 -9.71
C SER A 44 -13.64 -1.44 -8.20
N ILE A 45 -14.62 -2.10 -7.57
CA ILE A 45 -14.80 -2.17 -6.13
C ILE A 45 -14.38 -3.54 -5.62
N ARG A 46 -13.50 -3.56 -4.62
CA ARG A 46 -13.11 -4.75 -3.87
C ARG A 46 -13.88 -4.79 -2.55
N LEU A 47 -14.73 -5.81 -2.41
CA LEU A 47 -15.52 -6.09 -1.22
C LEU A 47 -14.90 -7.23 -0.39
N PRO A 48 -15.20 -7.31 0.92
CA PRO A 48 -14.64 -8.37 1.76
C PRO A 48 -15.20 -9.73 1.37
N GLN A 49 -14.37 -10.77 1.45
CA GLN A 49 -14.81 -12.15 1.26
C GLN A 49 -15.86 -12.55 2.28
N ILE A 50 -16.88 -13.25 1.80
CA ILE A 50 -17.93 -13.85 2.65
C ILE A 50 -17.71 -15.36 2.67
N SER A 51 -17.55 -15.91 3.88
CA SER A 51 -17.38 -17.34 4.10
C SER A 51 -18.67 -18.12 3.78
N ARG A 52 -18.54 -19.44 3.68
CA ARG A 52 -19.70 -20.34 3.50
C ARG A 52 -20.67 -20.29 4.70
N ARG A 53 -20.20 -19.88 5.88
CA ARG A 53 -21.00 -19.82 7.12
C ARG A 53 -22.02 -18.68 7.07
N MET A 54 -21.70 -17.58 6.38
CA MET A 54 -22.54 -16.39 6.27
C MET A 54 -23.12 -15.97 7.62
N SER A 55 -22.24 -15.79 8.61
CA SER A 55 -22.68 -15.27 9.89
C SER A 55 -23.33 -13.90 9.72
N ARG A 56 -24.24 -13.54 10.64
CA ARG A 56 -24.95 -12.26 10.58
C ARG A 56 -23.97 -11.08 10.54
N GLU A 57 -22.87 -11.19 11.27
CA GLU A 57 -21.83 -10.18 11.35
C GLU A 57 -21.09 -10.01 10.02
N GLU A 58 -20.58 -11.09 9.43
CA GLU A 58 -19.93 -11.07 8.10
C GLU A 58 -20.84 -10.45 7.04
N VAL A 59 -22.12 -10.80 7.04
CA VAL A 59 -23.11 -10.27 6.10
C VAL A 59 -23.32 -8.77 6.30
N LEU A 60 -23.42 -8.30 7.54
CA LEU A 60 -23.61 -6.88 7.84
C LEU A 60 -22.36 -6.06 7.51
N ILE A 61 -21.17 -6.56 7.81
CA ILE A 61 -19.90 -5.92 7.45
C ILE A 61 -19.79 -5.83 5.93
N ALA A 62 -20.03 -6.93 5.19
CA ALA A 62 -19.96 -6.92 3.74
C ALA A 62 -20.95 -5.92 3.10
N ARG A 63 -22.18 -5.83 3.65
CA ARG A 63 -23.17 -4.84 3.21
C ARG A 63 -22.76 -3.41 3.55
N GLY A 64 -22.29 -3.16 4.76
CA GLY A 64 -21.86 -1.84 5.18
C GLY A 64 -20.66 -1.32 4.37
N THR A 65 -19.69 -2.19 4.11
CA THR A 65 -18.55 -1.87 3.23
C THR A 65 -19.00 -1.63 1.79
N SER A 66 -19.89 -2.46 1.26
CA SER A 66 -20.46 -2.30 -0.09
C SER A 66 -21.20 -0.98 -0.24
N ASP A 67 -22.11 -0.66 0.70
CA ASP A 67 -22.85 0.59 0.69
C ASP A 67 -21.90 1.78 0.80
N ALA A 68 -20.95 1.78 1.74
CA ALA A 68 -19.99 2.87 1.92
C ALA A 68 -19.17 3.14 0.64
N LEU A 69 -18.59 2.11 0.03
CA LEU A 69 -17.78 2.27 -1.19
C LEU A 69 -18.63 2.66 -2.41
N ALA A 70 -19.85 2.14 -2.53
CA ALA A 70 -20.76 2.52 -3.60
C ALA A 70 -21.19 3.99 -3.50
N LEU A 71 -21.50 4.45 -2.29
CA LEU A 71 -21.87 5.84 -2.03
C LEU A 71 -20.68 6.79 -2.23
N TYR A 72 -19.48 6.38 -1.82
CA TYR A 72 -18.25 7.10 -2.13
C TYR A 72 -18.08 7.25 -3.65
N HIS A 73 -18.10 6.15 -4.40
CA HIS A 73 -18.01 6.19 -5.87
C HIS A 73 -19.09 7.10 -6.51
N ARG A 74 -20.30 7.14 -5.95
CA ARG A 74 -21.40 7.93 -6.52
C ARG A 74 -21.27 9.43 -6.27
N TYR A 75 -20.88 9.83 -5.07
CA TYR A 75 -20.94 11.22 -4.62
C TYR A 75 -19.59 11.91 -4.59
N HIS A 76 -18.50 11.17 -4.80
CA HIS A 76 -17.14 11.68 -4.87
C HIS A 76 -16.71 11.97 -6.31
N ASP A 77 -16.24 13.19 -6.55
CA ASP A 77 -15.55 13.61 -7.75
C ASP A 77 -14.05 13.75 -7.48
N ASP A 78 -13.24 12.86 -8.07
CA ASP A 78 -11.79 12.79 -7.84
C ASP A 78 -11.09 14.11 -8.20
N LYS A 79 -11.54 14.81 -9.24
CA LYS A 79 -10.92 16.05 -9.72
C LYS A 79 -11.09 17.18 -8.71
N THR A 80 -12.33 17.36 -8.23
CA THR A 80 -12.66 18.37 -7.22
C THR A 80 -11.95 18.03 -5.92
N HIS A 81 -11.93 16.76 -5.52
CA HIS A 81 -11.24 16.34 -4.30
C HIS A 81 -9.74 16.63 -4.36
N ALA A 82 -9.07 16.24 -5.45
CA ALA A 82 -7.64 16.44 -5.66
C ALA A 82 -7.28 17.93 -5.73
N ARG A 83 -8.13 18.77 -6.32
CA ARG A 83 -7.91 20.22 -6.40
C ARG A 83 -7.78 20.85 -5.01
N TYR A 84 -8.60 20.45 -4.04
CA TYR A 84 -8.64 21.04 -2.70
C TYR A 84 -7.85 20.24 -1.64
N ALA A 85 -7.25 19.12 -2.03
CA ALA A 85 -6.51 18.25 -1.11
C ALA A 85 -5.34 19.00 -0.45
N PRO A 86 -5.10 18.80 0.85
CA PRO A 86 -3.93 19.36 1.53
C PRO A 86 -2.60 18.90 0.90
N GLU A 87 -1.62 19.79 0.82
CA GLU A 87 -0.28 19.48 0.30
C GLU A 87 0.62 18.82 1.36
N GLY A 88 1.56 17.97 0.94
CA GLY A 88 2.62 17.44 1.82
C GLY A 88 2.20 16.32 2.78
N GLY A 89 0.93 15.92 2.78
CA GLY A 89 0.38 14.83 3.58
C GLY A 89 0.40 15.07 5.09
N GLY A 90 0.00 14.05 5.86
CA GLY A 90 -0.09 14.11 7.31
C GLY A 90 -1.52 14.32 7.83
N ILE A 91 -1.65 14.90 9.02
CA ILE A 91 -2.93 14.93 9.74
C ILE A 91 -4.00 15.79 9.05
N ALA A 92 -3.62 16.87 8.36
CA ALA A 92 -4.56 17.65 7.57
C ALA A 92 -5.18 16.80 6.44
N GLN A 93 -4.37 16.02 5.73
CA GLN A 93 -4.85 15.12 4.68
C GLN A 93 -5.76 14.02 5.27
N GLU A 94 -5.37 13.42 6.39
CA GLU A 94 -6.19 12.39 7.05
C GLU A 94 -7.55 12.95 7.50
N ILE A 95 -7.59 14.16 8.07
CA ILE A 95 -8.84 14.84 8.45
C ILE A 95 -9.69 15.10 7.20
N TYR A 96 -9.09 15.60 6.13
CA TYR A 96 -9.78 15.91 4.86
C TYR A 96 -10.43 14.65 4.26
N GLU A 97 -9.69 13.55 4.17
CA GLU A 97 -10.17 12.26 3.65
C GLU A 97 -11.29 11.68 4.53
N ALA A 98 -11.14 11.74 5.85
CA ALA A 98 -12.14 11.25 6.79
C ALA A 98 -13.45 12.04 6.72
N MET A 99 -13.36 13.37 6.59
CA MET A 99 -14.53 14.24 6.42
C MET A 99 -15.23 14.00 5.07
N GLU A 100 -14.47 13.82 3.99
CA GLU A 100 -15.04 13.52 2.67
C GLU A 100 -15.76 12.17 2.65
N THR A 101 -15.15 11.14 3.26
CA THR A 101 -15.80 9.83 3.42
C THR A 101 -17.12 9.97 4.19
N ALA A 102 -17.12 10.71 5.29
CA ALA A 102 -18.32 10.97 6.08
C ALA A 102 -19.40 11.74 5.29
N ARG A 103 -19.01 12.69 4.42
CA ARG A 103 -19.94 13.40 3.54
C ARG A 103 -20.65 12.45 2.57
N CYS A 104 -19.89 11.62 1.86
CA CYS A 104 -20.43 10.65 0.91
C CYS A 104 -21.40 9.66 1.57
N GLU A 105 -21.01 9.12 2.73
CA GLU A 105 -21.86 8.23 3.53
C GLU A 105 -23.14 8.93 4.01
N ALA A 106 -23.04 10.18 4.47
CA ALA A 106 -24.18 10.95 4.96
C ALA A 106 -25.18 11.32 3.85
N LEU A 107 -24.69 11.74 2.67
CA LEU A 107 -25.54 12.00 1.50
C LEU A 107 -26.31 10.75 1.09
N GLY A 108 -25.62 9.61 1.00
CA GLY A 108 -26.27 8.35 0.68
C GLY A 108 -27.29 7.90 1.72
N ALA A 109 -26.99 8.09 3.00
CA ALA A 109 -27.92 7.77 4.09
C ALA A 109 -29.18 8.66 4.07
N ARG A 110 -29.08 9.91 3.59
CA ARG A 110 -30.22 10.82 3.44
C ARG A 110 -31.21 10.31 2.41
N ASP A 111 -30.71 9.93 1.23
CA ASP A 111 -31.55 9.49 0.11
C ASP A 111 -32.00 8.03 0.28
N MET A 112 -31.17 7.21 0.95
CA MET A 112 -31.37 5.78 1.12
C MET A 112 -31.17 5.37 2.59
N PRO A 113 -32.14 5.61 3.49
CA PRO A 113 -31.98 5.41 4.94
C PRO A 113 -31.58 3.99 5.39
N GLY A 114 -31.80 2.98 4.54
CA GLY A 114 -31.36 1.61 4.80
C GLY A 114 -29.84 1.43 4.80
N THR A 115 -29.08 2.29 4.11
CA THR A 115 -27.61 2.22 4.08
C THR A 115 -27.01 2.66 5.41
N ALA A 116 -27.67 3.60 6.11
CA ALA A 116 -27.21 4.14 7.39
C ALA A 116 -26.95 3.03 8.43
N GLY A 117 -27.87 2.06 8.55
CA GLY A 117 -27.72 0.94 9.47
C GLY A 117 -26.63 -0.06 9.06
N ASN A 118 -26.39 -0.22 7.76
CA ASN A 118 -25.31 -1.08 7.27
C ASN A 118 -23.95 -0.42 7.53
N ILE A 119 -23.84 0.88 7.27
CA ILE A 119 -22.64 1.68 7.54
C ILE A 119 -22.37 1.76 9.05
N ASP A 120 -23.41 1.90 9.89
CA ASP A 120 -23.28 1.81 11.36
C ASP A 120 -22.65 0.46 11.77
N ALA A 121 -23.08 -0.65 11.15
CA ALA A 121 -22.51 -1.97 11.44
C ALA A 121 -21.03 -2.09 11.02
N LYS A 122 -20.66 -1.53 9.85
CA LYS A 122 -19.26 -1.44 9.38
C LYS A 122 -18.41 -0.64 10.36
N ILE A 123 -18.84 0.58 10.71
CA ILE A 123 -18.13 1.46 11.64
C ILE A 123 -17.99 0.81 13.02
N GLY A 124 -19.03 0.13 13.51
CA GLY A 124 -18.99 -0.60 14.77
C GLY A 124 -17.95 -1.70 14.78
N ALA A 125 -17.97 -2.58 13.77
CA ALA A 125 -17.00 -3.67 13.65
C ALA A 125 -15.56 -3.16 13.51
N GLU A 126 -15.35 -2.07 12.77
CA GLU A 126 -14.04 -1.43 12.64
C GLU A 126 -13.55 -0.83 13.96
N ALA A 127 -14.44 -0.13 14.68
CA ALA A 127 -14.13 0.45 15.98
C ALA A 127 -13.82 -0.62 17.03
N ASP A 128 -14.56 -1.73 17.02
CA ASP A 128 -14.31 -2.88 17.90
C ASP A 128 -12.94 -3.52 17.60
N ARG A 129 -12.62 -3.72 16.31
CA ARG A 129 -11.33 -4.25 15.86
C ARG A 129 -10.15 -3.36 16.27
N LEU A 130 -10.33 -2.05 16.23
CA LEU A 130 -9.32 -1.06 16.63
C LEU A 130 -9.26 -0.82 18.15
N GLY A 131 -10.09 -1.52 18.94
CA GLY A 131 -10.10 -1.38 20.40
C GLY A 131 -10.64 -0.03 20.89
N PHE A 132 -11.39 0.70 20.06
CA PHE A 132 -11.84 2.06 20.37
C PHE A 132 -12.77 2.15 21.58
N ASN A 133 -13.43 1.06 21.98
CA ASN A 133 -14.25 1.01 23.19
C ASN A 133 -13.45 1.19 24.49
N GLU A 134 -12.18 0.80 24.48
CA GLU A 134 -11.35 0.75 25.70
C GLU A 134 -10.45 1.99 25.84
N LEU A 135 -10.43 2.86 24.84
CA LEU A 135 -9.64 4.09 24.85
C LEU A 135 -10.12 5.05 25.94
N THR A 136 -9.17 5.58 26.70
CA THR A 136 -9.42 6.55 27.77
C THR A 136 -8.60 7.82 27.60
N ASP A 137 -7.41 7.73 26.97
CA ASP A 137 -6.60 8.88 26.63
C ASP A 137 -6.96 9.40 25.23
N LYS A 138 -6.98 10.73 25.13
CA LYS A 138 -7.16 11.44 23.88
C LYS A 138 -5.98 11.24 22.92
N SER A 139 -4.75 11.03 23.43
CA SER A 139 -3.56 10.81 22.59
C SER A 139 -3.64 9.55 21.74
N ASP A 140 -4.40 8.56 22.21
CA ASP A 140 -4.48 7.23 21.60
C ASP A 140 -5.65 7.14 20.59
N ALA A 141 -6.51 8.16 20.56
CA ALA A 141 -7.67 8.23 19.69
C ALA A 141 -7.34 9.06 18.43
N PRO A 142 -7.51 8.51 17.20
CA PRO A 142 -7.20 9.25 15.98
C PRO A 142 -8.10 10.47 15.77
N LEU A 143 -7.50 11.66 15.69
CA LEU A 143 -8.23 12.92 15.47
C LEU A 143 -9.00 12.92 14.14
N ALA A 144 -8.40 12.41 13.06
CA ALA A 144 -9.05 12.33 11.76
C ALA A 144 -10.35 11.50 11.80
N ALA A 145 -10.32 10.34 12.46
CA ALA A 145 -11.51 9.52 12.67
C ALA A 145 -12.58 10.28 13.49
N ALA A 146 -12.18 10.96 14.56
CA ALA A 146 -13.09 11.77 15.36
C ALA A 146 -13.75 12.91 14.55
N ALA A 147 -13.00 13.57 13.68
CA ALA A 147 -13.53 14.60 12.78
C ALA A 147 -14.57 14.02 11.81
N GLY A 148 -14.26 12.89 11.15
CA GLY A 148 -15.23 12.18 10.29
C GLY A 148 -16.50 11.75 11.04
N TYR A 149 -16.34 11.21 12.26
CA TYR A 149 -17.46 10.82 13.11
C TYR A 149 -18.33 12.02 13.53
N LEU A 150 -17.72 13.17 13.83
CA LEU A 150 -18.45 14.40 14.13
C LEU A 150 -19.31 14.85 12.94
N ILE A 151 -18.72 14.92 11.75
CA ILE A 151 -19.44 15.29 10.52
C ILE A 151 -20.61 14.33 10.29
N ARG A 152 -20.37 13.03 10.40
CA ARG A 152 -21.42 12.02 10.24
C ARG A 152 -22.55 12.20 11.26
N ASN A 153 -22.22 12.42 12.53
CA ASN A 153 -23.19 12.59 13.61
C ASN A 153 -24.05 13.84 13.38
N LEU A 154 -23.45 14.96 12.96
CA LEU A 154 -24.16 16.20 12.65
C LEU A 154 -25.01 16.10 11.37
N ALA A 155 -24.48 15.49 10.32
CA ALA A 155 -25.15 15.36 9.03
C ALA A 155 -26.35 14.40 9.06
N THR A 156 -26.24 13.32 9.82
CA THR A 156 -27.28 12.27 9.87
C THR A 156 -28.21 12.39 11.08
N GLY A 157 -27.78 13.08 12.14
CA GLY A 157 -28.50 13.16 13.42
C GLY A 157 -28.60 11.82 14.17
N ARG A 158 -27.81 10.82 13.77
CA ARG A 158 -27.83 9.46 14.34
C ARG A 158 -26.71 9.28 15.35
N GLU A 159 -26.98 8.48 16.38
CA GLU A 159 -25.94 8.02 17.31
C GLU A 159 -24.93 7.13 16.60
N LEU A 160 -23.67 7.23 17.00
CA LEU A 160 -22.60 6.38 16.49
C LEU A 160 -22.55 5.05 17.26
N PRO A 161 -22.01 3.99 16.64
CA PRO A 161 -21.64 2.77 17.36
C PRO A 161 -20.72 3.06 18.55
N ALA A 162 -20.75 2.22 19.59
CA ALA A 162 -20.11 2.48 20.89
C ALA A 162 -18.64 2.93 20.80
N GLY A 163 -17.79 2.21 20.04
CA GLY A 163 -16.37 2.54 19.93
C GLY A 163 -16.12 3.84 19.19
N ALA A 164 -16.83 4.08 18.08
CA ALA A 164 -16.77 5.33 17.33
C ALA A 164 -17.29 6.52 18.18
N GLN A 165 -18.35 6.29 18.95
CA GLN A 165 -18.89 7.28 19.89
C GLN A 165 -17.88 7.62 20.99
N ASN A 166 -17.13 6.63 21.50
CA ASN A 166 -16.08 6.86 22.49
C ASN A 166 -14.96 7.76 21.93
N VAL A 167 -14.44 7.44 20.73
CA VAL A 167 -13.44 8.27 20.04
C VAL A 167 -13.95 9.70 19.84
N LEU A 168 -15.19 9.86 19.37
CA LEU A 168 -15.78 11.19 19.22
C LEU A 168 -15.86 11.92 20.56
N ASN A 169 -16.26 11.25 21.64
CA ASN A 169 -16.41 11.88 22.95
C ASN A 169 -15.07 12.38 23.53
N LEU A 170 -13.97 11.65 23.32
CA LEU A 170 -12.62 12.08 23.73
C LEU A 170 -12.19 13.39 23.07
N TRP A 171 -12.64 13.62 21.82
CA TRP A 171 -12.29 14.80 21.04
C TRP A 171 -13.39 15.88 20.99
N ARG A 172 -14.62 15.56 21.44
CA ARG A 172 -15.82 16.38 21.25
C ARG A 172 -15.65 17.81 21.72
N GLU A 173 -15.23 17.99 22.98
CA GLU A 173 -15.07 19.33 23.56
C GLU A 173 -14.07 20.17 22.77
N PHE A 174 -12.96 19.57 22.33
CA PHE A 174 -11.96 20.24 21.50
C PHE A 174 -12.51 20.61 20.13
N LEU A 175 -13.13 19.64 19.42
CA LEU A 175 -13.70 19.87 18.10
C LEU A 175 -14.80 20.94 18.14
N GLU A 176 -15.78 20.82 19.03
CA GLU A 176 -16.89 21.78 19.14
C GLU A 176 -16.42 23.18 19.53
N THR A 177 -15.38 23.29 20.35
CA THR A 177 -14.81 24.59 20.74
C THR A 177 -14.06 25.26 19.58
N GLN A 178 -13.28 24.49 18.81
CA GLN A 178 -12.48 25.06 17.72
C GLN A 178 -13.32 25.31 16.46
N THR A 179 -14.22 24.40 16.11
CA THR A 179 -14.88 24.36 14.79
C THR A 179 -16.40 24.56 14.86
N GLY A 180 -16.97 24.77 16.05
CA GLY A 180 -18.42 24.82 16.25
C GLY A 180 -19.18 25.82 15.37
N ASN A 181 -18.61 27.00 15.15
CA ASN A 181 -19.21 28.01 14.26
C ASN A 181 -19.13 27.59 12.78
N THR A 182 -18.05 26.92 12.40
CA THR A 182 -17.77 26.47 11.04
C THR A 182 -18.72 25.32 10.66
N ILE A 183 -18.94 24.36 11.55
CA ILE A 183 -19.76 23.17 11.27
C ILE A 183 -21.26 23.33 11.55
N GLU A 184 -21.73 24.50 12.02
CA GLU A 184 -23.14 24.75 12.39
C GLU A 184 -24.12 24.44 11.24
N ASN A 185 -23.72 24.70 9.99
CA ASN A 185 -24.52 24.44 8.80
C ASN A 185 -23.93 23.37 7.87
N VAL A 186 -23.25 22.36 8.44
CA VAL A 186 -22.65 21.27 7.65
C VAL A 186 -23.67 20.58 6.73
N SER A 187 -24.91 20.38 7.22
CA SER A 187 -25.98 19.70 6.47
C SER A 187 -26.36 20.43 5.18
N GLY A 188 -26.26 21.76 5.15
CA GLY A 188 -26.56 22.57 3.97
C GLY A 188 -25.45 22.57 2.91
N GLN A 189 -24.27 22.04 3.24
CA GLN A 189 -23.09 22.07 2.36
C GLN A 189 -22.68 20.69 1.83
N LEU A 190 -23.37 19.62 2.23
CA LEU A 190 -22.99 18.25 1.83
C LEU A 190 -23.12 18.00 0.32
N GLU A 191 -24.10 18.63 -0.33
CA GLU A 191 -24.44 18.36 -1.74
C GLU A 191 -23.40 18.86 -2.74
N ASP A 192 -22.74 19.97 -2.43
CA ASP A 192 -21.71 20.56 -3.27
C ASP A 192 -20.33 20.22 -2.71
N GLN A 193 -19.63 19.31 -3.39
CA GLN A 193 -18.32 18.86 -2.96
C GLN A 193 -17.26 19.98 -2.91
N SER A 194 -17.36 21.00 -3.78
CA SER A 194 -16.43 22.14 -3.73
C SER A 194 -16.66 22.98 -2.48
N GLN A 195 -17.91 23.23 -2.13
CA GLN A 195 -18.25 23.96 -0.91
C GLN A 195 -17.86 23.18 0.34
N PHE A 196 -18.11 21.87 0.35
CA PHE A 196 -17.69 21.03 1.46
C PHE A 196 -16.16 20.92 1.57
N ALA A 197 -15.42 20.90 0.45
CA ALA A 197 -13.96 20.88 0.48
C ALA A 197 -13.40 22.15 1.13
N LYS A 198 -13.97 23.33 0.82
CA LYS A 198 -13.62 24.59 1.49
C LYS A 198 -13.96 24.57 2.98
N LEU A 199 -15.13 24.03 3.34
CA LEU A 199 -15.50 23.81 4.74
C LEU A 199 -14.46 22.92 5.45
N ALA A 200 -14.05 21.82 4.83
CA ALA A 200 -13.04 20.92 5.38
C ALA A 200 -11.69 21.62 5.58
N ARG A 201 -11.24 22.44 4.61
CA ARG A 201 -10.04 23.28 4.75
C ARG A 201 -10.17 24.30 5.88
N GLN A 202 -11.34 24.93 6.05
CA GLN A 202 -11.60 25.81 7.18
C GLN A 202 -11.53 25.07 8.51
N VAL A 203 -12.16 23.89 8.61
CA VAL A 203 -12.10 23.02 9.80
C VAL A 203 -10.65 22.65 10.14
N ILE A 204 -9.84 22.27 9.15
CA ILE A 204 -8.42 21.95 9.36
C ILE A 204 -7.64 23.17 9.88
N THR A 205 -7.94 24.36 9.35
CA THR A 205 -7.36 25.63 9.82
C THR A 205 -7.74 25.93 11.26
N ASP A 206 -9.03 25.81 11.60
CA ASP A 206 -9.56 26.04 12.94
C ASP A 206 -8.97 25.05 13.96
N LEU A 207 -8.65 23.83 13.53
CA LEU A 207 -7.97 22.82 14.37
C LEU A 207 -6.47 23.08 14.55
N GLY A 208 -5.92 24.09 13.87
CA GLY A 208 -4.51 24.48 13.98
C GLY A 208 -3.57 23.76 13.03
N TYR A 209 -4.08 23.14 11.97
CA TYR A 209 -3.30 22.43 10.94
C TYR A 209 -3.34 23.13 9.58
N GLY A 210 -3.66 24.43 9.56
CA GLY A 210 -3.75 25.21 8.32
C GLY A 210 -2.42 25.34 7.58
N ASP A 211 -1.29 25.20 8.26
CA ASP A 211 0.05 25.19 7.67
C ASP A 211 0.30 23.98 6.75
N GLN A 212 -0.48 22.91 6.90
CA GLN A 212 -0.40 21.70 6.06
C GLN A 212 -1.35 21.74 4.85
N LEU A 213 -2.11 22.82 4.65
CA LEU A 213 -3.10 22.89 3.56
C LEU A 213 -2.52 23.21 2.19
N GLY A 214 -1.32 23.80 2.15
CA GLY A 214 -0.77 24.39 0.93
C GLY A 214 -1.51 25.66 0.51
N ASN A 215 -1.36 26.04 -0.76
CA ASN A 215 -2.02 27.22 -1.31
C ASN A 215 -3.53 26.99 -1.45
N ASP A 216 -4.33 28.06 -1.35
CA ASP A 216 -5.77 27.98 -1.64
C ASP A 216 -5.99 27.90 -3.16
N PRO A 217 -6.60 26.82 -3.69
CA PRO A 217 -6.81 26.66 -5.13
C PRO A 217 -7.76 27.69 -5.77
N ASP A 218 -8.46 28.48 -4.96
CA ASP A 218 -9.34 29.56 -5.43
C ASP A 218 -8.74 30.96 -5.21
N ASP A 219 -7.62 31.07 -4.51
CA ASP A 219 -6.90 32.34 -4.33
C ASP A 219 -5.93 32.52 -5.51
N ILE A 220 -6.49 33.01 -6.62
CA ILE A 220 -5.70 33.39 -7.79
C ILE A 220 -4.97 34.68 -7.43
N ASN A 221 -3.73 34.59 -6.96
CA ASN A 221 -2.80 35.71 -7.14
C ASN A 221 -2.62 35.89 -8.65
N GLU A 222 -2.97 37.07 -9.17
CA GLU A 222 -2.80 37.47 -10.58
C GLU A 222 -1.33 37.39 -11.07
N ASP A 223 -0.38 37.03 -10.21
CA ASP A 223 1.06 36.92 -10.49
C ASP A 223 1.54 35.45 -10.67
N GLU A 224 0.67 34.42 -10.55
CA GLU A 224 1.07 33.00 -10.67
C GLU A 224 0.55 32.29 -11.95
N GLU A 225 0.03 33.04 -12.93
CA GLU A 225 -0.36 32.47 -14.24
C GLU A 225 0.84 32.02 -15.11
N GLU A 226 2.10 32.24 -14.70
CA GLU A 226 3.30 31.88 -15.47
C GLU A 226 3.94 30.51 -15.14
N GLN A 227 3.29 29.60 -14.38
CA GLN A 227 3.87 28.26 -14.11
C GLN A 227 3.07 27.03 -14.56
N TYR A 228 2.00 27.21 -15.33
CA TYR A 228 1.25 26.07 -15.91
C TYR A 228 1.05 26.16 -17.43
N GLN A 229 1.98 26.79 -18.15
CA GLN A 229 2.02 26.77 -19.62
C GLN A 229 3.48 26.68 -20.14
N ASP A 230 4.07 25.50 -20.01
CA ASP A 230 5.14 24.98 -20.88
C ASP A 230 5.13 23.47 -20.56
N GLU A 231 4.59 22.58 -21.38
CA GLU A 231 5.14 22.17 -22.67
C GLU A 231 3.99 21.72 -23.60
N THR A 232 3.73 22.47 -24.66
CA THR A 232 3.19 21.91 -25.92
C THR A 232 3.46 22.92 -27.05
N ASP A 233 4.49 22.59 -27.83
CA ASP A 233 4.80 23.00 -29.21
C ASP A 233 4.74 24.51 -29.57
N ASP A 234 5.87 25.09 -30.00
CA ASP A 234 6.34 24.94 -31.37
C ASP A 234 7.68 25.66 -31.67
N ASP A 235 8.31 25.18 -32.74
CA ASP A 235 9.20 25.87 -33.68
C ASP A 235 10.71 26.10 -33.40
N ASN A 236 11.49 25.31 -34.16
CA ASN A 236 12.47 25.76 -35.17
C ASN A 236 13.24 27.08 -34.93
N ASP A 237 14.57 26.97 -34.89
CA ASP A 237 15.41 27.74 -35.83
C ASP A 237 16.73 26.98 -36.13
N PRO A 238 17.28 27.12 -37.36
CA PRO A 238 18.39 26.37 -37.91
C PRO A 238 19.71 27.15 -37.81
N ASP A 239 20.85 26.44 -37.83
CA ASP A 239 21.93 26.75 -38.77
C ASP A 239 23.05 25.71 -38.71
N SER A 240 23.41 25.19 -39.88
CA SER A 240 24.79 25.21 -40.40
C SER A 240 25.21 23.90 -41.09
N SER A 241 25.48 24.09 -42.37
CA SER A 241 26.44 23.40 -43.25
C SER A 241 26.11 22.01 -43.80
N GLY A 242 25.66 21.98 -45.05
CA GLY A 242 26.58 21.68 -46.16
C GLY A 242 26.35 20.36 -46.92
N ASP A 243 25.66 20.48 -48.07
CA ASP A 243 25.77 19.75 -49.34
C ASP A 243 26.38 18.34 -49.41
N GLU A 244 25.63 17.38 -49.97
CA GLU A 244 25.90 16.82 -51.32
C GLU A 244 24.75 15.88 -51.80
N ASP A 245 24.00 16.38 -52.79
CA ASP A 245 23.50 15.74 -54.03
C ASP A 245 22.93 14.28 -54.09
N SER A 246 21.60 14.25 -54.27
CA SER A 246 20.82 13.77 -55.45
C SER A 246 20.82 12.31 -55.98
N GLN A 247 19.56 11.87 -56.23
CA GLN A 247 19.04 11.00 -57.33
C GLN A 247 19.30 9.47 -57.24
N GLU A 248 18.42 8.52 -57.60
CA GLU A 248 17.28 8.38 -58.54
C GLU A 248 16.52 7.07 -58.13
N GLU A 249 15.18 7.02 -58.12
CA GLU A 249 14.26 6.38 -59.09
C GLU A 249 14.12 4.82 -59.09
N ASP A 250 12.83 4.41 -58.97
CA ASP A 250 12.10 3.38 -59.74
C ASP A 250 12.03 1.90 -59.28
N SER A 251 10.79 1.42 -59.04
CA SER A 251 10.17 0.33 -59.85
C SER A 251 8.90 -0.25 -59.21
N GLU A 252 7.78 -0.11 -59.92
CA GLU A 252 6.57 -0.93 -59.82
C GLU A 252 6.80 -2.37 -60.34
N ALA A 253 6.16 -3.39 -59.74
CA ALA A 253 5.45 -4.49 -60.44
C ALA A 253 4.91 -5.57 -59.48
N ASN A 254 3.60 -5.83 -59.60
CA ASN A 254 2.81 -6.95 -59.05
C ASN A 254 2.78 -8.11 -60.10
N PRO A 255 2.04 -9.23 -59.96
CA PRO A 255 1.77 -10.21 -58.87
C PRO A 255 2.16 -11.67 -59.28
N GLU A 256 2.17 -12.64 -58.37
CA GLU A 256 1.41 -13.91 -58.45
C GLU A 256 1.77 -14.94 -57.34
N GLN A 257 0.71 -15.57 -56.80
CA GLN A 257 0.66 -16.80 -55.97
C GLN A 257 1.17 -16.64 -54.51
N SER A 258 0.35 -16.70 -53.46
CA SER A 258 -0.45 -17.87 -53.07
C SER A 258 -1.40 -17.56 -51.91
N GLN A 259 -2.45 -18.39 -51.82
CA GLN A 259 -3.55 -18.50 -50.87
C GLN A 259 -3.34 -18.19 -49.36
N GLU A 260 -4.37 -17.52 -48.82
CA GLU A 260 -5.10 -17.76 -47.56
C GLU A 260 -4.36 -17.84 -46.20
N GLU A 261 -4.64 -16.79 -45.41
CA GLU A 261 -5.14 -16.83 -44.02
C GLU A 261 -4.21 -17.22 -42.85
N GLN A 262 -3.87 -16.16 -42.10
CA GLN A 262 -4.16 -15.98 -40.66
C GLN A 262 -3.20 -16.63 -39.64
N GLN A 263 -2.28 -15.84 -39.09
CA GLN A 263 -2.38 -15.36 -37.69
C GLN A 263 -1.23 -14.40 -37.34
N ASP A 264 -1.64 -13.31 -36.72
CA ASP A 264 -0.88 -12.20 -36.17
C ASP A 264 -0.27 -12.55 -34.80
N ALA A 265 1.01 -12.27 -34.64
CA ALA A 265 1.70 -12.13 -33.34
C ALA A 265 3.07 -11.47 -33.57
N GLY A 266 3.07 -10.16 -33.84
CA GLY A 266 4.29 -9.35 -33.86
C GLY A 266 4.81 -9.07 -32.45
N GLN A 267 5.75 -9.89 -31.98
CA GLN A 267 6.67 -9.53 -30.89
C GLN A 267 7.65 -8.47 -31.40
N ALA A 268 7.60 -7.28 -30.82
CA ALA A 268 8.62 -6.25 -31.02
C ALA A 268 9.79 -6.50 -30.07
N SER A 269 10.93 -6.74 -30.71
CA SER A 269 12.29 -6.84 -30.19
C SER A 269 12.73 -5.64 -29.36
N VAL A 270 13.42 -5.89 -28.24
CA VAL A 270 14.46 -4.98 -27.75
C VAL A 270 15.76 -5.78 -27.71
N ALA A 271 16.70 -5.30 -28.51
CA ALA A 271 18.00 -5.89 -28.77
C ALA A 271 18.91 -5.83 -27.54
N LEU A 272 19.77 -6.84 -27.44
CA LEU A 272 20.95 -6.90 -26.59
C LEU A 272 21.86 -5.70 -26.86
N GLU A 273 22.34 -5.07 -25.78
CA GLU A 273 23.73 -4.63 -25.69
C GLU A 273 24.42 -5.54 -24.67
N ASP A 274 25.14 -6.50 -25.23
CA ASP A 274 26.24 -7.21 -24.58
C ASP A 274 27.47 -6.31 -24.74
N GLU A 275 28.25 -6.12 -23.68
CA GLU A 275 29.71 -6.18 -23.71
C GLU A 275 30.28 -6.17 -22.27
N THR A 276 30.70 -7.37 -21.86
CA THR A 276 31.93 -7.66 -21.10
C THR A 276 31.94 -7.47 -19.58
N SER A 277 31.70 -8.57 -18.87
CA SER A 277 32.66 -9.08 -17.87
C SER A 277 32.40 -10.57 -17.58
N ASP A 278 32.88 -11.42 -18.49
CA ASP A 278 33.23 -12.80 -18.18
C ASP A 278 34.49 -12.77 -17.30
N ASP A 279 34.31 -12.84 -15.97
CA ASP A 279 35.23 -13.56 -15.08
C ASP A 279 34.56 -13.76 -13.72
N MET A 280 34.75 -14.94 -13.12
CA MET A 280 34.22 -15.40 -11.82
C MET A 280 32.81 -16.01 -11.81
N SER A 281 32.57 -16.98 -12.71
CA SER A 281 31.71 -18.12 -12.36
C SER A 281 32.48 -19.06 -11.41
N GLU A 282 32.72 -18.62 -10.17
CA GLU A 282 32.93 -19.57 -9.09
C GLU A 282 31.55 -20.01 -8.63
N GLU A 283 31.09 -21.15 -9.17
CA GLU A 283 30.18 -22.02 -8.43
C GLU A 283 30.74 -22.14 -7.02
N THR A 284 30.10 -21.48 -6.06
CA THR A 284 30.34 -21.77 -4.66
C THR A 284 29.76 -23.15 -4.45
N GLU A 285 30.58 -24.19 -4.69
CA GLU A 285 30.34 -25.54 -4.21
C GLU A 285 30.12 -25.43 -2.70
N LEU A 286 28.86 -25.50 -2.29
CA LEU A 286 28.50 -25.73 -0.90
C LEU A 286 29.23 -27.00 -0.47
N PRO A 287 30.01 -26.99 0.62
CA PRO A 287 30.67 -28.20 1.09
C PRO A 287 29.62 -29.28 1.33
N GLU A 288 29.75 -30.43 0.66
CA GLU A 288 28.98 -31.63 0.97
C GLU A 288 29.30 -32.06 2.41
N GLY A 289 28.49 -31.57 3.35
CA GLY A 289 28.48 -31.97 4.75
C GLY A 289 27.54 -33.15 4.95
N GLU A 290 28.14 -34.32 5.11
CA GLU A 290 27.63 -35.59 5.64
C GLU A 290 26.18 -35.64 6.16
N SER A 291 25.36 -36.48 5.53
CA SER A 291 24.13 -37.05 6.10
C SER A 291 24.40 -37.93 7.34
N PRO A 292 23.38 -38.28 8.15
CA PRO A 292 22.30 -37.51 8.75
C PRO A 292 22.48 -37.42 10.28
N ILE A 293 22.31 -36.23 10.85
CA ILE A 293 22.20 -36.06 12.31
C ILE A 293 20.89 -36.74 12.73
N GLU A 294 20.94 -37.60 13.75
CA GLU A 294 19.75 -38.15 14.43
C GLU A 294 18.68 -37.08 14.58
N PRO A 295 17.37 -37.39 14.42
CA PRO A 295 16.33 -36.41 14.64
C PRO A 295 16.56 -35.74 15.99
N PRO A 296 16.64 -34.40 16.04
CA PRO A 296 16.93 -33.69 17.29
C PRO A 296 15.93 -34.16 18.35
N ALA A 297 16.40 -34.27 19.60
CA ALA A 297 15.52 -34.62 20.70
C ALA A 297 14.26 -33.73 20.67
N PRO A 298 13.07 -34.28 20.98
CA PRO A 298 11.83 -33.51 20.95
C PRO A 298 12.03 -32.24 21.78
N GLN A 299 11.79 -31.10 21.13
CA GLN A 299 12.08 -29.82 21.72
C GLN A 299 11.19 -29.61 22.96
N PRO A 300 11.70 -28.95 24.01
CA PRO A 300 10.86 -28.58 25.13
C PRO A 300 9.70 -27.70 24.63
N ILE A 301 8.53 -27.84 25.26
CA ILE A 301 7.28 -27.20 24.83
C ILE A 301 7.38 -25.65 24.78
N SER A 302 8.40 -25.06 25.43
CA SER A 302 8.73 -23.65 25.29
C SER A 302 10.23 -23.42 25.47
N GLU A 303 10.86 -22.69 24.53
CA GLU A 303 12.21 -22.16 24.70
C GLU A 303 12.24 -20.87 25.54
N ALA A 304 11.07 -20.21 25.72
CA ALA A 304 10.98 -18.87 26.30
C ALA A 304 10.95 -18.84 27.84
N ASP A 305 10.41 -19.88 28.49
CA ASP A 305 10.40 -19.98 29.95
C ASP A 305 10.49 -21.44 30.44
N PRO A 306 11.61 -21.85 31.07
CA PRO A 306 11.77 -23.18 31.67
C PRO A 306 10.74 -23.51 32.77
N ASN A 307 10.04 -22.51 33.31
CA ASN A 307 9.00 -22.68 34.33
C ASN A 307 7.59 -22.82 33.75
N TYR A 308 7.42 -22.63 32.44
CA TYR A 308 6.13 -22.81 31.80
C TYR A 308 5.70 -24.28 31.89
N LYS A 309 4.54 -24.51 32.50
CA LYS A 309 3.94 -25.84 32.62
C LYS A 309 2.62 -25.85 31.90
N VAL A 310 2.52 -26.68 30.85
CA VAL A 310 1.26 -26.96 30.19
C VAL A 310 0.29 -27.57 31.19
N PHE A 311 -0.91 -26.98 31.30
CA PHE A 311 -1.92 -27.43 32.24
C PHE A 311 -2.61 -28.72 31.77
N LYS A 312 -2.83 -28.87 30.45
CA LYS A 312 -3.43 -30.06 29.82
C LYS A 312 -3.21 -30.03 28.30
N SER A 313 -2.78 -31.14 27.70
CA SER A 313 -2.54 -31.28 26.25
C SER A 313 -3.54 -32.20 25.54
N ASP A 314 -4.54 -32.72 26.25
CA ASP A 314 -5.49 -33.72 25.72
C ASP A 314 -6.36 -33.22 24.55
N TYR A 315 -6.32 -31.92 24.22
CA TYR A 315 -7.10 -31.30 23.15
C TYR A 315 -6.21 -30.67 22.06
N ASP A 316 -4.90 -30.84 22.15
CA ASP A 316 -3.95 -30.31 21.17
C ASP A 316 -3.81 -31.32 20.03
N GLU A 317 -3.79 -30.82 18.79
CA GLU A 317 -3.60 -31.63 17.59
C GLU A 317 -2.32 -31.15 16.89
N GLU A 318 -1.33 -32.03 16.82
CA GLU A 318 -0.10 -31.80 16.05
C GLU A 318 -0.20 -32.59 14.75
N VAL A 319 -0.21 -31.88 13.63
CA VAL A 319 -0.27 -32.47 12.29
C VAL A 319 0.90 -31.95 11.49
N HIS A 320 1.59 -32.84 10.78
CA HIS A 320 2.66 -32.42 9.88
C HIS A 320 2.08 -31.68 8.68
N ALA A 321 2.75 -30.62 8.22
CA ALA A 321 2.24 -29.80 7.10
C ALA A 321 1.96 -30.62 5.82
N GLU A 322 2.71 -31.71 5.61
CA GLU A 322 2.53 -32.66 4.51
C GLU A 322 1.29 -33.55 4.63
N GLU A 323 0.69 -33.65 5.82
CA GLU A 323 -0.55 -34.41 6.06
C GLU A 323 -1.82 -33.54 5.85
N LEU A 324 -1.67 -32.22 5.74
CA LEU A 324 -2.79 -31.28 5.57
C LEU A 324 -3.30 -31.19 4.14
N ALA A 325 -2.50 -31.58 3.15
CA ALA A 325 -2.86 -31.51 1.74
C ALA A 325 -2.23 -32.66 0.95
N GLU A 326 -2.96 -33.20 -0.02
CA GLU A 326 -2.43 -34.24 -0.89
C GLU A 326 -1.32 -33.68 -1.81
N PRO A 327 -0.30 -34.48 -2.21
CA PRO A 327 0.79 -34.00 -3.07
C PRO A 327 0.33 -33.32 -4.36
N VAL A 328 -0.75 -33.83 -4.97
CA VAL A 328 -1.36 -33.27 -6.19
C VAL A 328 -1.98 -31.89 -5.92
N GLU A 329 -2.55 -31.70 -4.73
CA GLU A 329 -3.11 -30.41 -4.31
C GLU A 329 -1.99 -29.40 -4.02
N LEU A 330 -0.89 -29.82 -3.40
CA LEU A 330 0.29 -28.99 -3.19
C LEU A 330 0.90 -28.52 -4.51
N GLU A 331 1.04 -29.40 -5.51
CA GLU A 331 1.52 -29.03 -6.85
C GLU A 331 0.60 -27.98 -7.50
N ARG A 332 -0.72 -28.15 -7.36
CA ARG A 332 -1.70 -27.20 -7.89
C ARG A 332 -1.65 -25.85 -7.17
N LEU A 333 -1.60 -25.85 -5.84
CA LEU A 333 -1.49 -24.64 -5.02
C LEU A 333 -0.18 -23.90 -5.32
N ARG A 334 0.90 -24.65 -5.54
CA ARG A 334 2.19 -24.09 -5.93
C ARG A 334 2.13 -23.42 -7.29
N ALA A 335 1.57 -24.08 -8.30
CA ALA A 335 1.40 -23.50 -9.62
C ALA A 335 0.52 -22.23 -9.58
N TYR A 336 -0.52 -22.22 -8.74
CA TYR A 336 -1.37 -21.05 -8.54
C TYR A 336 -0.62 -19.90 -7.87
N LEU A 337 0.18 -20.18 -6.84
CA LEU A 337 1.04 -19.18 -6.19
C LEU A 337 2.07 -18.60 -7.16
N ASP A 338 2.75 -19.45 -7.95
CA ASP A 338 3.74 -19.00 -8.92
C ASP A 338 3.09 -18.10 -10.00
N GLN A 339 1.87 -18.40 -10.45
CA GLN A 339 1.10 -17.54 -11.35
C GLN A 339 0.74 -16.18 -10.71
N GLN A 340 0.41 -16.16 -9.42
CA GLN A 340 0.13 -14.92 -8.70
C GLN A 340 1.40 -14.08 -8.43
N LEU A 341 2.55 -14.73 -8.30
CA LEU A 341 3.83 -14.06 -8.10
C LEU A 341 4.43 -13.51 -9.40
N GLU A 342 4.06 -14.04 -10.57
CA GLU A 342 4.59 -13.62 -11.89
C GLU A 342 4.55 -12.09 -12.10
N PRO A 343 3.44 -11.36 -11.83
CA PRO A 343 3.37 -9.91 -11.96
C PRO A 343 4.21 -9.17 -10.90
N LEU A 344 4.47 -9.82 -9.77
CA LEU A 344 5.20 -9.25 -8.63
C LEU A 344 6.71 -9.49 -8.70
N LYS A 345 7.21 -10.39 -9.56
CA LYS A 345 8.65 -10.72 -9.68
C LYS A 345 9.52 -9.47 -9.84
N GLY A 346 9.14 -8.53 -10.70
CA GLY A 346 9.89 -7.28 -10.89
C GLY A 346 9.85 -6.33 -9.68
N ALA A 347 8.76 -6.32 -8.91
CA ALA A 347 8.67 -5.56 -7.66
C ALA A 347 9.48 -6.22 -6.53
N VAL A 348 9.44 -7.56 -6.43
CA VAL A 348 10.20 -8.35 -5.46
C VAL A 348 11.71 -8.16 -5.66
N SER A 349 12.23 -8.22 -6.89
CA SER A 349 13.66 -7.98 -7.15
C SER A 349 14.09 -6.57 -6.74
N ARG A 350 13.27 -5.55 -7.00
CA ARG A 350 13.55 -4.16 -6.56
C ARG A 350 13.52 -4.01 -5.04
N LEU A 351 12.53 -4.61 -4.38
CA LEU A 351 12.40 -4.59 -2.93
C LEU A 351 13.54 -5.37 -2.26
N ALA A 352 13.90 -6.53 -2.79
CA ALA A 352 15.02 -7.35 -2.33
C ALA A 352 16.33 -6.56 -2.41
N ASN A 353 16.61 -5.89 -3.53
CA ASN A 353 17.79 -5.04 -3.66
C ASN A 353 17.77 -3.85 -2.67
N LYS A 354 16.60 -3.26 -2.41
CA LYS A 354 16.44 -2.18 -1.43
C LYS A 354 16.67 -2.66 0.01
N LEU A 355 16.08 -3.81 0.37
CA LEU A 355 16.26 -4.48 1.67
C LEU A 355 17.70 -4.91 1.85
N GLN A 356 18.31 -5.53 0.84
CA GLN A 356 19.72 -5.92 0.85
C GLN A 356 20.60 -4.70 1.12
N ARG A 357 20.45 -3.59 0.39
CA ARG A 357 21.23 -2.36 0.65
C ARG A 357 21.03 -1.76 2.05
N ARG A 358 19.87 -1.98 2.67
CA ARG A 358 19.52 -1.45 4.00
C ARG A 358 19.97 -2.36 5.14
N LEU A 359 19.93 -3.68 4.92
CA LEU A 359 20.32 -4.72 5.87
C LEU A 359 21.79 -5.12 5.71
N GLN A 360 22.42 -4.74 4.60
CA GLN A 360 23.85 -4.88 4.41
C GLN A 360 24.53 -4.01 5.46
N ALA A 361 25.04 -4.68 6.50
CA ALA A 361 25.92 -4.06 7.45
C ALA A 361 27.12 -3.51 6.67
N GLN A 362 27.23 -2.18 6.62
CA GLN A 362 28.30 -1.52 5.90
C GLN A 362 29.63 -1.90 6.57
N GLN A 363 30.45 -2.69 5.88
CA GLN A 363 31.80 -3.00 6.34
C GLN A 363 32.67 -1.76 6.12
N ASN A 364 32.49 -0.75 6.96
CA ASN A 364 33.37 0.42 6.96
C ASN A 364 34.71 -0.02 7.57
N ARG A 365 35.66 -0.39 6.71
CA ARG A 365 37.04 -0.64 7.13
C ARG A 365 37.67 0.71 7.48
N SER A 366 37.79 1.01 8.78
CA SER A 366 38.53 2.16 9.24
C SER A 366 40.01 1.79 9.44
N TRP A 367 40.89 2.65 8.92
CA TRP A 367 42.34 2.50 9.06
C TRP A 367 42.85 3.55 10.04
N LEU A 368 43.65 3.11 11.01
CA LEU A 368 44.46 3.99 11.83
C LEU A 368 45.76 4.27 11.09
N PHE A 369 46.12 5.55 10.94
CA PHE A 369 47.35 5.99 10.29
C PHE A 369 48.34 6.57 11.30
N ASP A 370 49.57 6.80 10.87
CA ASP A 370 50.61 7.43 11.69
C ASP A 370 50.92 6.62 12.95
N LEU A 371 50.99 5.29 12.84
CA LEU A 371 51.39 4.41 13.94
C LEU A 371 52.89 4.14 13.92
N GLU A 372 53.45 3.85 15.10
CA GLU A 372 54.85 3.45 15.27
C GLU A 372 55.09 1.96 14.90
N GLU A 373 54.02 1.16 14.89
CA GLU A 373 54.01 -0.26 14.51
C GLU A 373 52.77 -0.61 13.69
N GLY A 374 52.83 -1.67 12.88
CA GLY A 374 51.72 -2.14 12.04
C GLY A 374 52.15 -2.47 10.61
N ILE A 375 51.22 -2.32 9.66
CA ILE A 375 51.46 -2.54 8.22
C ILE A 375 52.02 -1.25 7.63
N LEU A 376 53.08 -1.32 6.83
CA LEU A 376 53.70 -0.12 6.27
C LEU A 376 52.77 0.54 5.23
N ASP A 377 52.51 1.86 5.38
CA ASP A 377 51.69 2.61 4.43
C ASP A 377 52.48 2.91 3.15
N ALA A 378 52.16 2.18 2.09
CA ALA A 378 52.83 2.33 0.80
C ALA A 378 52.74 3.76 0.23
N GLY A 379 51.67 4.51 0.52
CA GLY A 379 51.53 5.90 0.09
C GLY A 379 52.52 6.85 0.77
N ARG A 380 53.08 6.45 1.92
CA ARG A 380 54.02 7.25 2.71
C ARG A 380 55.47 6.75 2.62
N LEU A 381 55.75 5.75 1.79
CA LEU A 381 57.10 5.22 1.54
C LEU A 381 58.10 6.33 1.16
N ALA A 382 57.67 7.31 0.34
CA ALA A 382 58.52 8.43 -0.05
C ALA A 382 59.00 9.25 1.15
N ARG A 383 58.20 9.37 2.21
CA ARG A 383 58.55 10.08 3.46
C ARG A 383 59.57 9.30 4.28
N VAL A 384 59.48 7.96 4.30
CA VAL A 384 60.50 7.10 4.94
C VAL A 384 61.87 7.30 4.29
N VAL A 385 61.91 7.42 2.97
CA VAL A 385 63.16 7.65 2.22
C VAL A 385 63.68 9.09 2.40
N ALA A 386 62.81 10.09 2.32
CA ALA A 386 63.21 11.49 2.38
C ALA A 386 63.54 11.97 3.80
N ASN A 387 62.85 11.46 4.83
CA ASN A 387 63.02 11.83 6.24
C ASN A 387 62.90 10.59 7.15
N PRO A 388 63.98 9.79 7.26
CA PRO A 388 63.97 8.53 8.01
C PRO A 388 63.82 8.68 9.52
N THR A 389 63.81 9.91 10.05
CA THR A 389 63.62 10.20 11.48
C THR A 389 62.16 10.33 11.91
N THR A 390 61.19 10.27 10.98
CA THR A 390 59.75 10.29 11.33
C THR A 390 59.20 8.88 11.54
N PRO A 391 58.79 8.49 12.77
CA PRO A 391 58.43 7.11 13.11
C PRO A 391 57.03 6.67 12.64
N LEU A 392 56.20 7.60 12.16
CA LEU A 392 54.76 7.38 11.95
C LEU A 392 54.45 7.06 10.48
N SER A 393 54.85 5.88 10.00
CA SER A 393 54.61 5.43 8.61
C SER A 393 53.84 4.12 8.52
N PHE A 394 53.35 3.61 9.65
CA PHE A 394 52.54 2.40 9.70
C PHE A 394 51.06 2.74 9.80
N LYS A 395 50.25 1.82 9.29
CA LYS A 395 48.80 1.80 9.39
C LYS A 395 48.34 0.46 9.95
N MET A 396 47.21 0.45 10.63
CA MET A 396 46.60 -0.76 11.16
C MET A 396 45.10 -0.71 10.90
N GLU A 397 44.51 -1.84 10.54
CA GLU A 397 43.07 -1.95 10.41
C GLU A 397 42.45 -1.91 11.81
N GLN A 398 41.38 -1.13 11.98
CA GLN A 398 40.66 -1.06 13.23
C GLN A 398 39.62 -2.19 13.27
N ASP A 399 39.72 -3.06 14.26
CA ASP A 399 38.67 -4.05 14.53
C ASP A 399 37.36 -3.34 14.83
N THR A 400 36.33 -3.66 14.06
CA THR A 400 34.97 -3.13 14.22
C THR A 400 34.07 -4.27 14.62
N GLU A 401 33.30 -4.10 15.69
CA GLU A 401 32.28 -5.07 16.08
C GLU A 401 31.17 -5.10 15.03
N PHE A 402 31.07 -6.23 14.32
CA PHE A 402 30.01 -6.49 13.36
C PHE A 402 28.70 -6.78 14.09
N ARG A 403 27.57 -6.31 13.53
CA ARG A 403 26.24 -6.68 14.01
C ARG A 403 25.60 -7.59 12.98
N ASP A 404 25.43 -8.86 13.33
CA ASP A 404 24.58 -9.76 12.57
C ASP A 404 23.15 -9.22 12.60
N THR A 405 22.57 -9.00 11.42
CA THR A 405 21.19 -8.53 11.31
C THR A 405 20.27 -9.73 11.18
N VAL A 406 19.56 -10.07 12.26
CA VAL A 406 18.51 -11.10 12.24
C VAL A 406 17.19 -10.44 11.91
N VAL A 407 16.51 -10.93 10.88
CA VAL A 407 15.14 -10.52 10.53
C VAL A 407 14.20 -11.66 10.87
N THR A 408 13.25 -11.41 11.76
CA THR A 408 12.20 -12.37 12.11
C THR A 408 10.88 -11.88 11.50
N LEU A 409 10.25 -12.71 10.68
CA LEU A 409 8.90 -12.48 10.18
C LEU A 409 7.97 -13.42 10.95
N LEU A 410 6.96 -12.85 11.60
CA LEU A 410 5.89 -13.62 12.22
C LEU A 410 4.71 -13.65 11.26
N LEU A 411 4.31 -14.85 10.87
CA LEU A 411 3.13 -15.09 10.04
C LEU A 411 2.04 -15.62 10.95
N ASP A 412 0.96 -14.85 11.07
CA ASP A 412 -0.22 -15.28 11.83
C ASP A 412 -1.05 -16.24 10.96
N ASN A 413 -1.20 -17.49 11.42
CA ASN A 413 -2.03 -18.49 10.75
C ASN A 413 -3.33 -18.74 11.53
N SER A 414 -3.75 -17.81 12.40
CA SER A 414 -5.03 -17.87 13.07
C SER A 414 -6.17 -17.72 12.06
N GLY A 415 -7.34 -18.29 12.36
CA GLY A 415 -8.51 -18.22 11.46
C GLY A 415 -9.10 -16.82 11.24
N SER A 416 -8.47 -15.77 11.79
CA SER A 416 -8.78 -14.36 11.52
C SER A 416 -7.98 -13.75 10.35
N MET A 417 -6.90 -14.40 9.91
CA MET A 417 -6.22 -14.14 8.63
C MET A 417 -6.90 -14.94 7.52
#